data_AF-A0A2N1D625-F1
#
_entry.id   AF-A0A2N1D625-F1
#
_cell.length_a   1.000
_cell.length_b   1.000
_cell.length_c   1.000
_cell.angle_alpha   90.00
_cell.angle_beta   90.00
_cell.angle_gamma   90.00
#
_symmetry.space_group_name_H-M   'P 1'
#
loop_
_entity.id
_entity.type
_entity.pdbx_description
1 polymer ?
#
loop_
_entity_poly.entity_id
_entity_poly.type
_entity_poly.pdbx_seq_one_letter_code
_entity_poly.pdbx_strand_id
1 'polypeptide(L)'
;MVTSNTVENTNKSRKEHLPGFKDRFYAICAVLDKKKFGRIRFLTTISGLSWSGAKVCIENDRPPKRVSALRSIANELSQELKRKTNIAVTPAEVEEYLVVGSGPLEDRLQGFIETDLRSLGKWDISTISASLNARVVLMIHKLANEMGIDVFSDLDKQQFELLNRKMVVYCHQHSDINEMETDLDVMELIRSMIIVAHAKLQ
;
A
#
# COMPACT_ATOMS: atom_id res chain seq x y z
N MET A 1 3.64 7.77 47.20
CA MET A 1 4.60 6.91 46.50
C MET A 1 3.79 6.02 45.56
N VAL A 2 3.88 6.26 44.25
CA VAL A 2 3.17 5.48 43.23
C VAL A 2 4.23 4.83 42.37
N THR A 3 4.36 3.51 42.45
CA THR A 3 5.26 2.72 41.60
C THR A 3 4.46 1.94 40.57
N SER A 4 4.61 2.37 39.32
CA SER A 4 4.89 1.56 38.13
C SER A 4 4.11 0.26 37.95
N ASN A 5 3.05 0.28 37.14
CA ASN A 5 2.41 -0.93 36.59
C ASN A 5 1.90 -0.70 35.15
N THR A 6 2.66 0.02 34.32
CA THR A 6 2.18 0.44 33.00
C THR A 6 3.19 0.23 31.87
N VAL A 7 3.93 -0.88 31.89
CA VAL A 7 4.83 -1.24 30.76
C VAL A 7 4.64 -2.68 30.26
N GLU A 8 4.01 -3.58 31.01
CA GLU A 8 3.91 -5.00 30.61
C GLU A 8 2.73 -5.38 29.70
N ASN A 9 1.71 -4.51 29.54
CA ASN A 9 0.46 -4.92 28.88
C ASN A 9 0.34 -4.59 27.38
N THR A 10 1.23 -3.77 26.81
CA THR A 10 1.17 -3.43 25.37
C THR A 10 1.83 -4.48 24.47
N ASN A 11 2.78 -5.27 24.99
CA ASN A 11 3.48 -6.29 24.19
C ASN A 11 2.73 -7.63 24.06
N LYS A 12 1.73 -7.90 24.93
CA LYS A 12 0.92 -9.12 24.85
C LYS A 12 -0.19 -9.03 23.79
N SER A 13 -0.76 -7.85 23.57
CA SER A 13 -1.85 -7.62 22.60
C SER A 13 -1.40 -7.63 21.14
N ARG A 14 -0.11 -7.36 20.83
CA ARG A 14 0.41 -7.38 19.44
C ARG A 14 0.70 -8.78 18.89
N LYS A 15 0.70 -9.83 19.71
CA LYS A 15 1.10 -11.19 19.30
C LYS A 15 0.01 -11.98 18.56
N GLU A 16 -1.26 -11.58 18.63
CA GLU A 16 -2.36 -12.40 18.11
C GLU A 16 -2.62 -12.25 16.60
N HIS A 17 -2.05 -11.25 15.94
CA HIS A 17 -2.26 -10.99 14.50
C HIS A 17 -0.99 -10.57 13.77
N LEU A 18 0.13 -11.28 13.95
CA LEU A 18 1.30 -11.03 13.10
C LEU A 18 0.95 -11.39 11.65
N PRO A 19 1.06 -10.44 10.69
CA PRO A 19 0.68 -10.66 9.30
C PRO A 19 1.51 -11.81 8.72
N GLY A 20 0.91 -12.74 7.97
CA GLY A 20 1.61 -13.95 7.52
C GLY A 20 2.59 -13.71 6.36
N PHE A 21 3.16 -14.81 5.84
CA PHE A 21 4.22 -14.76 4.84
C PHE A 21 3.89 -13.90 3.61
N LYS A 22 2.67 -14.00 3.09
CA LYS A 22 2.21 -13.25 1.93
C LYS A 22 2.30 -11.76 2.18
N ASP A 23 1.73 -11.31 3.29
CA ASP A 23 1.64 -9.88 3.61
C ASP A 23 3.02 -9.30 3.89
N ARG A 24 3.88 -10.03 4.58
CA ARG A 24 5.28 -9.65 4.84
C ARG A 24 6.12 -9.58 3.56
N PHE A 25 6.00 -10.58 2.68
CA PHE A 25 6.64 -10.55 1.37
C PHE A 25 6.12 -9.39 0.52
N TYR A 26 4.82 -9.10 0.59
CA TYR A 26 4.19 -8.02 -0.16
C TYR A 26 4.53 -6.63 0.38
N ALA A 27 4.78 -6.49 1.69
CA ALA A 27 5.29 -5.27 2.30
C ALA A 27 6.69 -4.93 1.75
N ILE A 28 7.61 -5.90 1.74
CA ILE A 28 8.93 -5.71 1.13
C ILE A 28 8.80 -5.38 -0.36
N CYS A 29 7.94 -6.09 -1.09
CA CYS A 29 7.70 -5.82 -2.51
C CYS A 29 7.11 -4.42 -2.76
N ALA A 30 6.31 -3.88 -1.84
CA ALA A 30 5.79 -2.52 -1.94
C ALA A 30 6.93 -1.49 -1.79
N VAL A 31 7.80 -1.67 -0.81
CA VAL A 31 8.99 -0.84 -0.60
C VAL A 31 9.94 -0.88 -1.80
N LEU A 32 10.03 -2.02 -2.49
CA LEU A 32 10.83 -2.19 -3.70
C LEU A 32 10.14 -1.72 -5.00
N ASP A 33 8.96 -1.10 -4.89
CA ASP A 33 8.11 -0.64 -6.00
C ASP A 33 7.79 -1.78 -7.01
N LYS A 34 7.57 -2.99 -6.50
CA LYS A 34 7.19 -4.16 -7.30
C LYS A 34 5.65 -4.20 -7.40
N LYS A 35 5.15 -4.02 -8.63
CA LYS A 35 3.72 -4.10 -8.98
C LYS A 35 3.10 -5.42 -8.56
N LYS A 36 1.85 -5.40 -8.04
CA LYS A 36 1.15 -6.60 -7.53
C LYS A 36 1.11 -7.77 -8.53
N PHE A 37 0.77 -7.50 -9.79
CA PHE A 37 0.72 -8.51 -10.87
C PHE A 37 2.08 -9.17 -11.17
N GLY A 38 3.19 -8.53 -10.79
CA GLY A 38 4.54 -9.06 -10.96
C GLY A 38 5.08 -9.81 -9.74
N ARG A 39 4.41 -9.79 -8.58
CA ARG A 39 4.99 -10.30 -7.31
C ARG A 39 5.12 -11.81 -7.28
N ILE A 40 4.16 -12.56 -7.83
CA ILE A 40 4.27 -14.03 -7.93
C ILE A 40 5.37 -14.39 -8.91
N ARG A 41 5.44 -13.71 -10.07
CA ARG A 41 6.54 -13.89 -11.03
C ARG A 41 7.89 -13.59 -10.40
N PHE A 42 7.99 -12.50 -9.66
CA PHE A 42 9.20 -12.13 -8.93
C PHE A 42 9.57 -13.20 -7.91
N LEU A 43 8.61 -13.67 -7.10
CA LEU A 43 8.82 -14.77 -6.15
C LEU A 43 9.37 -16.01 -6.86
N THR A 44 8.76 -16.43 -7.98
CA THR A 44 9.26 -17.58 -8.77
C THR A 44 10.69 -17.40 -9.25
N THR A 45 11.03 -16.20 -9.72
CA THR A 45 12.37 -15.88 -10.22
C THR A 45 13.41 -15.98 -9.11
N ILE A 46 13.14 -15.36 -7.95
CA ILE A 46 14.14 -15.23 -6.88
C ILE A 46 14.24 -16.51 -6.02
N SER A 47 13.18 -17.31 -5.96
CA SER A 47 13.14 -18.53 -5.15
C SER A 47 13.49 -19.80 -5.93
N GLY A 48 13.49 -19.74 -7.27
CA GLY A 48 13.62 -20.91 -8.14
C GLY A 48 12.45 -21.91 -8.03
N LEU A 49 11.30 -21.47 -7.52
CA LEU A 49 10.10 -22.31 -7.41
C LEU A 49 9.34 -22.28 -8.74
N SER A 50 8.59 -23.35 -9.02
CA SER A 50 7.58 -23.31 -10.08
C SER A 50 6.50 -22.26 -9.77
N TRP A 51 5.80 -21.81 -10.80
CA TRP A 51 4.64 -20.92 -10.65
C TRP A 51 3.62 -21.46 -9.65
N SER A 52 3.28 -22.75 -9.75
CA SER A 52 2.39 -23.41 -8.81
C SER A 52 2.93 -23.41 -7.38
N GLY A 53 4.22 -23.69 -7.19
CA GLY A 53 4.86 -23.70 -5.88
C GLY A 53 4.87 -22.32 -5.21
N ALA A 54 5.19 -21.26 -5.96
CA ALA A 54 5.12 -19.89 -5.46
C ALA A 54 3.70 -19.47 -5.13
N LYS A 55 2.73 -19.81 -5.99
CA LYS A 55 1.30 -19.52 -5.76
C LYS A 55 0.79 -20.19 -4.48
N VAL A 56 1.16 -21.45 -4.24
CA VAL A 56 0.81 -22.18 -3.01
C VAL A 56 1.40 -21.53 -1.75
N CYS A 57 2.60 -20.96 -1.80
CA CYS A 57 3.19 -20.25 -0.66
C CYS A 57 2.37 -19.00 -0.30
N ILE A 58 1.90 -18.27 -1.32
CA ILE A 58 1.07 -17.07 -1.16
C ILE A 58 -0.35 -17.41 -0.70
N GLU A 59 -0.97 -18.44 -1.27
CA GLU A 59 -2.35 -18.86 -0.95
C GLU A 59 -2.45 -19.47 0.45
N ASN A 60 -1.46 -20.26 0.86
CA ASN A 60 -1.42 -20.86 2.20
C ASN A 60 -0.75 -19.96 3.25
N ASP A 61 -0.33 -18.76 2.85
CA ASP A 61 0.30 -17.77 3.70
C ASP A 61 1.52 -18.30 4.49
N ARG A 62 2.32 -19.14 3.82
CA ARG A 62 3.47 -19.84 4.42
C ARG A 62 4.72 -19.70 3.56
N PRO A 63 5.90 -19.55 4.17
CA PRO A 63 7.16 -19.54 3.44
C PRO A 63 7.38 -20.91 2.76
N PRO A 64 8.23 -20.96 1.71
CA PRO A 64 8.54 -22.22 1.06
C PRO A 64 9.19 -23.20 2.03
N LYS A 65 8.72 -24.45 1.99
CA LYS A 65 9.26 -25.54 2.83
C LYS A 65 10.74 -25.84 2.56
N ARG A 66 11.23 -25.53 1.36
CA ARG A 66 12.63 -25.73 0.98
C ARG A 66 13.47 -24.58 1.52
N VAL A 67 14.36 -24.88 2.47
CA VAL A 67 15.27 -23.90 3.08
C VAL A 67 16.12 -23.16 2.04
N SER A 68 16.58 -23.85 0.99
CA SER A 68 17.32 -23.21 -0.11
C SER A 68 16.50 -22.13 -0.83
N ALA A 69 15.21 -22.36 -1.06
CA ALA A 69 14.33 -21.37 -1.70
C ALA A 69 14.09 -20.16 -0.79
N LEU A 70 13.89 -20.39 0.51
CA LEU A 70 13.75 -19.31 1.49
C LEU A 70 15.01 -18.45 1.57
N ARG A 71 16.19 -19.07 1.61
CA ARG A 71 17.48 -18.35 1.59
C ARG A 71 17.68 -17.54 0.31
N SER A 72 17.33 -18.08 -0.85
CA SER A 72 17.42 -17.34 -2.12
C SER A 72 16.51 -16.10 -2.12
N ILE A 73 15.28 -16.24 -1.62
CA ILE A 73 14.36 -15.11 -1.43
C ILE A 73 15.01 -14.07 -0.52
N ALA A 74 15.49 -14.48 0.66
CA ALA A 74 16.04 -13.58 1.65
C ALA A 74 17.30 -12.84 1.17
N ASN A 75 18.19 -13.53 0.45
CA ASN A 75 19.38 -12.96 -0.16
C ASN A 75 19.02 -11.89 -1.20
N GLU A 76 18.14 -12.23 -2.14
CA GLU A 76 17.78 -11.31 -3.23
C GLU A 76 17.03 -10.08 -2.70
N LEU A 77 16.09 -10.27 -1.77
CA LEU A 77 15.36 -9.17 -1.14
C LEU A 77 16.29 -8.27 -0.32
N SER A 78 17.25 -8.84 0.41
CA SER A 78 18.27 -8.06 1.13
C SER A 78 19.10 -7.19 0.18
N GLN A 79 19.53 -7.75 -0.95
CA GLN A 79 20.29 -7.00 -1.95
C GLN A 79 19.45 -5.91 -2.63
N GLU A 80 18.23 -6.22 -3.02
CA GLU A 80 17.31 -5.26 -3.63
C GLU A 80 16.97 -4.11 -2.67
N LEU A 81 16.73 -4.41 -1.38
CA LEU A 81 16.47 -3.40 -0.37
C LEU A 81 17.67 -2.47 -0.19
N LYS A 82 18.89 -3.01 -0.08
CA LYS A 82 20.12 -2.18 -0.02
C LYS A 82 20.34 -1.33 -1.25
N ARG A 83 19.99 -1.84 -2.44
CA ARG A 83 20.24 -1.17 -3.72
C ARG A 83 19.24 -0.07 -4.02
N LYS A 84 17.95 -0.32 -3.74
CA LYS A 84 16.84 0.55 -4.13
C LYS A 84 16.35 1.47 -3.02
N THR A 85 16.76 1.21 -1.79
CA THR A 85 16.37 1.97 -0.61
C THR A 85 17.58 2.23 0.28
N ASN A 86 17.42 3.04 1.32
CA ASN A 86 18.46 3.23 2.34
C ASN A 86 18.38 2.18 3.48
N ILE A 87 17.56 1.12 3.31
CA ILE A 87 17.38 0.08 4.32
C ILE A 87 18.54 -0.92 4.23
N ALA A 88 19.51 -0.77 5.13
CA ALA A 88 20.63 -1.70 5.26
C ALA A 88 20.23 -2.96 6.05
N VAL A 89 19.82 -4.03 5.38
CA VAL A 89 19.36 -5.28 6.04
C VAL A 89 20.14 -6.50 5.56
N THR A 90 20.45 -7.44 6.44
CA THR A 90 21.09 -8.72 6.13
C THR A 90 20.08 -9.76 5.64
N PRO A 91 20.52 -10.81 4.91
CA PRO A 91 19.62 -11.89 4.52
C PRO A 91 18.96 -12.59 5.72
N ALA A 92 19.67 -12.76 6.83
CA ALA A 92 19.14 -13.39 8.04
C ALA A 92 17.97 -12.59 8.63
N GLU A 93 18.07 -11.26 8.69
CA GLU A 93 16.98 -10.39 9.16
C GLU A 93 15.77 -10.43 8.22
N VAL A 94 15.98 -10.56 6.91
CA VAL A 94 14.89 -10.73 5.95
C VAL A 94 14.21 -12.10 6.13
N GLU A 95 14.99 -13.15 6.32
CA GLU A 95 14.47 -14.51 6.57
C GLU A 95 13.64 -14.55 7.86
N GLU A 96 14.17 -14.00 8.95
CA GLU A 96 13.48 -13.88 10.23
C GLU A 96 12.16 -13.12 10.10
N TYR A 97 12.19 -11.96 9.42
CA TYR A 97 10.97 -11.20 9.16
C TYR A 97 9.96 -12.01 8.33
N LEU A 98 10.37 -12.66 7.25
CA LEU A 98 9.45 -13.44 6.40
C LEU A 98 8.80 -14.62 7.14
N VAL A 99 9.48 -15.21 8.13
CA VAL A 99 8.99 -16.37 8.89
C VAL A 99 8.20 -15.95 10.13
N VAL A 100 8.78 -15.10 10.96
CA VAL A 100 8.28 -14.74 12.29
C VAL A 100 7.45 -13.46 12.26
N GLY A 101 7.75 -12.55 11.33
CA GLY A 101 7.06 -11.26 11.23
C GLY A 101 7.43 -10.26 12.30
N SER A 102 8.57 -10.46 12.95
CA SER A 102 9.11 -9.55 13.95
C SER A 102 10.58 -9.27 13.67
N GLY A 103 11.08 -8.15 14.19
CA GLY A 103 12.50 -7.84 14.25
C GLY A 103 12.88 -6.53 13.56
N PRO A 104 14.18 -6.22 13.48
CA PRO A 104 14.66 -4.91 13.07
C PRO A 104 14.22 -4.44 11.68
N LEU A 105 13.87 -5.37 10.78
CA LEU A 105 13.36 -5.04 9.45
C LEU A 105 11.93 -4.49 9.50
N GLU A 106 11.09 -4.97 10.42
CA GLU A 106 9.70 -4.50 10.58
C GLU A 106 9.66 -2.99 10.87
N ASP A 107 10.41 -2.55 11.90
CA ASP A 107 10.49 -1.14 12.30
C ASP A 107 10.99 -0.25 11.15
N ARG A 108 11.98 -0.74 10.39
CA ARG A 108 12.57 0.00 9.25
C ARG A 108 11.62 0.09 8.05
N LEU A 109 10.85 -0.97 7.79
CA LEU A 109 9.82 -0.96 6.74
C LEU A 109 8.68 0.00 7.13
N GLN A 110 8.26 0.01 8.38
CA GLN A 110 7.22 0.92 8.86
C GLN A 110 7.67 2.39 8.71
N GLY A 111 8.87 2.73 9.16
CA GLY A 111 9.42 4.07 8.98
C GLY A 111 9.56 4.49 7.50
N PHE A 112 9.88 3.55 6.61
CA PHE A 112 9.93 3.82 5.17
C PHE A 112 8.54 4.07 4.57
N ILE A 113 7.55 3.23 4.91
CA ILE A 113 6.17 3.38 4.43
C ILE A 113 5.56 4.69 4.93
N GLU A 114 5.79 5.07 6.19
CA GLU A 114 5.32 6.35 6.75
C GLU A 114 5.98 7.56 6.08
N THR A 115 7.24 7.43 5.66
CA THR A 115 7.96 8.48 4.92
C THR A 115 7.49 8.57 3.46
N ASP A 116 7.22 7.44 2.82
CA ASP A 116 6.74 7.37 1.43
C ASP A 116 5.24 7.69 1.29
N LEU A 117 4.44 7.50 2.35
CA LEU A 117 3.05 7.99 2.44
C LEU A 117 2.95 9.52 2.35
N ARG A 118 3.99 10.25 2.78
CA ARG A 118 4.10 11.71 2.54
C ARG A 118 4.40 12.02 1.07
N SER A 119 4.79 11.02 0.29
CA SER A 119 5.02 11.02 -1.15
C SER A 119 3.74 10.51 -1.86
N LEU A 120 2.68 11.31 -1.82
CA LEU A 120 1.39 11.08 -2.52
C LEU A 120 1.50 10.82 -4.04
N GLY A 121 2.70 10.90 -4.63
CA GLY A 121 2.96 10.72 -6.07
C GLY A 121 3.11 9.27 -6.57
N LYS A 122 3.26 8.27 -5.68
CA LYS A 122 3.58 6.87 -6.08
C LYS A 122 2.48 5.84 -5.87
N TRP A 123 1.24 6.25 -5.66
CA TRP A 123 0.14 5.28 -5.49
C TRP A 123 -0.26 4.61 -6.81
N ASP A 124 -0.18 3.28 -6.86
CA ASP A 124 -0.56 2.44 -8.00
C ASP A 124 -2.09 2.25 -8.04
N ILE A 125 -2.77 3.15 -8.76
CA ILE A 125 -4.23 3.17 -8.96
C ILE A 125 -4.72 1.88 -9.63
N SER A 126 -3.85 1.10 -10.29
CA SER A 126 -4.24 -0.18 -10.90
C SER A 126 -4.71 -1.23 -9.89
N THR A 127 -4.47 -0.98 -8.59
CA THR A 127 -4.94 -1.83 -7.50
C THR A 127 -6.32 -1.46 -6.98
N ILE A 128 -6.87 -0.34 -7.43
CA ILE A 128 -8.19 0.16 -7.06
C ILE A 128 -9.20 -0.35 -8.09
N SER A 129 -10.35 -0.85 -7.63
CA SER A 129 -11.34 -1.44 -8.54
C SER A 129 -11.83 -0.40 -9.53
N ALA A 130 -12.06 -0.82 -10.77
CA ALA A 130 -12.65 0.04 -11.80
C ALA A 130 -14.02 0.58 -11.36
N SER A 131 -14.76 -0.20 -10.56
CA SER A 131 -16.03 0.22 -9.95
C SER A 131 -15.85 1.39 -8.98
N LEU A 132 -14.85 1.36 -8.09
CA LEU A 132 -14.58 2.46 -7.17
C LEU A 132 -14.14 3.71 -7.93
N ASN A 133 -13.22 3.55 -8.89
CA ASN A 133 -12.78 4.66 -9.74
C ASN A 133 -13.95 5.31 -10.49
N ALA A 134 -14.84 4.52 -11.10
CA ALA A 134 -16.00 5.03 -11.80
C ALA A 134 -16.95 5.80 -10.86
N ARG A 135 -17.18 5.30 -9.64
CA ARG A 135 -18.03 5.99 -8.65
C ARG A 135 -17.44 7.32 -8.21
N VAL A 136 -16.12 7.36 -7.94
CA VAL A 136 -15.44 8.61 -7.59
C VAL A 136 -15.51 9.62 -8.74
N VAL A 137 -15.30 9.19 -9.99
CA VAL A 137 -15.47 10.06 -11.17
C VAL A 137 -16.89 10.63 -11.25
N LEU A 138 -17.91 9.80 -11.02
CA LEU A 138 -19.31 10.24 -11.02
C LEU A 138 -19.60 11.22 -9.88
N MET A 139 -19.03 11.00 -8.68
CA MET A 139 -19.15 11.93 -7.57
C MET A 139 -18.49 13.27 -7.87
N ILE A 140 -17.27 13.27 -8.42
CA ILE A 140 -16.56 14.48 -8.84
C ILE A 140 -17.43 15.26 -9.86
N HIS A 141 -17.92 14.59 -10.89
CA HIS A 141 -18.74 15.22 -11.92
C HIS A 141 -20.05 15.77 -11.37
N LYS A 142 -20.75 15.01 -10.52
CA LYS A 142 -21.99 15.46 -9.87
C LYS A 142 -21.75 16.71 -9.02
N LEU A 143 -20.76 16.67 -8.13
CA LEU A 143 -20.46 17.77 -7.20
C LEU A 143 -19.94 19.01 -7.94
N ALA A 144 -19.18 18.84 -9.03
CA ALA A 144 -18.74 19.96 -9.84
C ALA A 144 -19.90 20.64 -10.59
N ASN A 145 -20.84 19.85 -11.14
CA ASN A 145 -22.03 20.41 -11.78
C ASN A 145 -22.91 21.19 -10.78
N GLU A 146 -23.01 20.73 -9.53
CA GLU A 146 -23.69 21.49 -8.46
C GLU A 146 -23.02 22.85 -8.19
N MET A 147 -21.72 22.98 -8.49
CA MET A 147 -20.95 24.21 -8.36
C MET A 147 -20.90 25.03 -9.66
N GLY A 148 -21.53 24.56 -10.74
CA GLY A 148 -21.49 25.20 -12.06
C GLY A 148 -20.17 25.03 -12.81
N ILE A 149 -19.39 23.98 -12.50
CA ILE A 149 -18.13 23.63 -13.17
C ILE A 149 -18.33 22.34 -13.96
N ASP A 150 -18.07 22.37 -15.27
CA ASP A 150 -17.96 21.15 -16.08
C ASP A 150 -16.51 20.68 -16.08
N VAL A 151 -16.22 19.64 -15.28
CA VAL A 151 -14.87 19.10 -15.11
C VAL A 151 -14.23 18.55 -16.37
N PHE A 152 -14.98 18.28 -17.44
CA PHE A 152 -14.43 17.78 -18.70
C PHE A 152 -14.10 18.89 -19.70
N SER A 153 -14.73 20.06 -19.59
CA SER A 153 -14.41 21.25 -20.40
C SER A 153 -13.53 22.25 -19.66
N ASP A 154 -13.78 22.44 -18.37
CA ASP A 154 -13.24 23.52 -17.56
C ASP A 154 -11.93 23.12 -16.88
N LEU A 155 -11.64 21.83 -16.73
CA LEU A 155 -10.34 21.37 -16.24
C LEU A 155 -9.50 20.82 -17.38
N ASP A 156 -8.19 21.11 -17.36
CA ASP A 156 -7.29 20.44 -18.28
C ASP A 156 -7.20 18.93 -17.93
N LYS A 157 -6.84 18.12 -18.93
CA LYS A 157 -6.76 16.66 -18.78
C LYS A 157 -5.85 16.22 -17.63
N GLN A 158 -4.73 16.91 -17.40
CA GLN A 158 -3.77 16.54 -16.36
C GLN A 158 -4.29 16.90 -14.96
N GLN A 159 -5.00 18.02 -14.83
CA GLN A 159 -5.67 18.46 -13.61
C GLN A 159 -6.78 17.48 -13.23
N PHE A 160 -7.63 17.11 -14.19
CA PHE A 160 -8.68 16.12 -13.95
C PHE A 160 -8.10 14.75 -13.58
N GLU A 161 -7.07 14.28 -14.29
CA GLU A 161 -6.38 13.03 -13.96
C GLU A 161 -5.76 13.06 -12.55
N LEU A 162 -5.14 14.17 -12.15
CA LEU A 162 -4.56 14.32 -10.82
C LEU A 162 -5.62 14.39 -9.72
N LEU A 163 -6.69 15.14 -9.93
CA LEU A 163 -7.85 15.22 -9.04
C LEU A 163 -8.44 13.82 -8.83
N ASN A 164 -8.78 13.15 -9.93
CA ASN A 164 -9.34 11.80 -9.88
C ASN A 164 -8.41 10.84 -9.14
N ARG A 165 -7.10 10.84 -9.48
CA ARG A 165 -6.11 9.99 -8.82
C ARG A 165 -6.09 10.20 -7.31
N LYS A 166 -6.09 11.44 -6.84
CA LYS A 166 -6.05 11.75 -5.41
C LYS A 166 -7.32 11.30 -4.69
N MET A 167 -8.48 11.53 -5.30
CA MET A 167 -9.77 11.18 -4.69
C MET A 167 -9.99 9.68 -4.65
N VAL A 168 -9.64 8.98 -5.72
CA VAL A 168 -9.76 7.52 -5.78
C VAL A 168 -8.88 6.85 -4.72
N VAL A 169 -7.67 7.36 -4.49
CA VAL A 169 -6.79 6.87 -3.42
C VAL A 169 -7.37 7.16 -2.04
N TYR A 170 -7.83 8.39 -1.79
CA TYR A 170 -8.40 8.78 -0.51
C TYR A 170 -9.62 7.92 -0.16
N CYS A 171 -10.58 7.85 -1.08
CA CYS A 171 -11.79 7.05 -0.92
C CYS A 171 -11.50 5.56 -0.70
N HIS A 172 -10.48 5.02 -1.36
CA HIS A 172 -10.06 3.63 -1.15
C HIS A 172 -9.52 3.37 0.27
N GLN A 173 -8.90 4.36 0.90
CA GLN A 173 -8.27 4.23 2.21
C GLN A 173 -9.20 4.55 3.38
N HIS A 174 -10.16 5.45 3.16
CA HIS A 174 -10.89 6.09 4.25
C HIS A 174 -12.40 5.89 4.21
N SER A 175 -12.94 5.28 3.16
CA SER A 175 -14.39 5.14 2.99
C SER A 175 -14.80 3.70 2.80
N ASP A 176 -15.93 3.30 3.41
CA ASP A 176 -16.66 2.13 2.93
C ASP A 176 -17.24 2.48 1.55
N ILE A 177 -16.91 1.67 0.56
CA ILE A 177 -17.38 1.86 -0.81
C ILE A 177 -18.91 2.01 -0.87
N ASN A 178 -19.66 1.37 0.02
CA ASN A 178 -21.11 1.39 0.02
C ASN A 178 -21.70 2.68 0.60
N GLU A 179 -20.94 3.42 1.42
CA GLU A 179 -21.43 4.59 2.18
C GLU A 179 -20.79 5.91 1.73
N MET A 180 -19.77 5.83 0.88
CA MET A 180 -18.99 6.98 0.38
C MET A 180 -19.83 8.10 -0.27
N GLU A 181 -20.96 7.76 -0.92
CA GLU A 181 -21.82 8.74 -1.59
C GLU A 181 -22.71 9.54 -0.61
N THR A 182 -22.78 9.10 0.64
CA THR A 182 -23.52 9.75 1.74
C THR A 182 -22.60 10.34 2.80
N ASP A 183 -21.30 10.08 2.72
CA ASP A 183 -20.27 10.62 3.60
C ASP A 183 -20.01 12.10 3.30
N LEU A 184 -20.39 12.97 4.24
CA LEU A 184 -20.26 14.42 4.10
C LEU A 184 -18.80 14.87 4.05
N ASP A 185 -17.91 14.22 4.80
CA ASP A 185 -16.49 14.59 4.85
C ASP A 185 -15.82 14.30 3.51
N VAL A 186 -16.19 13.17 2.88
CA VAL A 186 -15.73 12.82 1.53
C VAL A 186 -16.26 13.81 0.49
N MET A 187 -17.55 14.17 0.57
CA MET A 187 -18.15 15.12 -0.36
C MET A 187 -17.52 16.52 -0.24
N GLU A 188 -17.29 17.02 0.98
CA GLU A 188 -16.61 18.30 1.20
C GLU A 188 -15.17 18.29 0.71
N LEU A 189 -14.45 17.19 0.90
CA LEU A 189 -13.10 17.05 0.38
C LEU A 189 -13.08 17.09 -1.14
N ILE A 190 -13.99 16.36 -1.81
CA ILE A 190 -14.09 16.37 -3.28
C ILE A 190 -14.40 17.78 -3.78
N ARG A 191 -15.37 18.48 -3.16
CA ARG A 191 -15.69 19.87 -3.50
C ARG A 191 -14.47 20.79 -3.35
N SER A 192 -13.76 20.70 -2.24
CA SER A 192 -12.55 21.50 -1.99
C SER A 192 -11.47 21.25 -3.05
N MET A 193 -11.30 19.99 -3.45
CA MET A 193 -10.33 19.61 -4.46
C MET A 193 -10.72 20.07 -5.88
N ILE A 194 -12.03 20.09 -6.20
CA ILE A 194 -12.54 20.68 -7.45
C ILE A 194 -12.25 22.18 -7.48
N ILE A 195 -12.52 22.91 -6.39
CA ILE A 195 -12.23 24.36 -6.30
C ILE A 195 -10.74 24.61 -6.53
N VAL A 196 -9.86 23.85 -5.86
CA VAL A 196 -8.41 24.01 -6.00
C VAL A 196 -7.93 23.67 -7.42
N ALA A 197 -8.51 22.66 -8.06
CA ALA A 197 -8.17 22.29 -9.44
C ALA A 197 -8.59 23.40 -10.41
N HIS A 198 -9.81 23.92 -10.26
CA HIS A 198 -10.37 24.96 -11.12
C HIS A 198 -9.71 26.33 -10.92
N ALA A 199 -9.37 26.70 -9.67
CA ALA A 199 -8.72 27.97 -9.36
C ALA A 199 -7.32 28.12 -9.98
N LYS A 200 -6.67 27.01 -10.37
CA LYS A 200 -5.37 27.07 -11.08
C LYS A 200 -5.47 27.58 -12.54
N LEU A 201 -6.67 27.93 -13.00
CA LEU A 201 -6.93 28.45 -14.36
C LEU A 201 -7.23 29.95 -14.40
N GLN A 202 -7.38 30.61 -13.25
CA GLN A 202 -7.46 32.07 -13.15
C GLN A 202 -6.09 32.68 -12.90
#